data_AF-A0A7L4HN26-F1
#
_entry.id   AF-A0A7L4HN26-F1
#
_cell.length_a   1.000
_cell.length_b   1.000
_cell.length_c   1.000
_cell.angle_alpha   90.00
_cell.angle_beta   90.00
_cell.angle_gamma   90.00
#
_symmetry.space_group_name_H-M   'P 1'
#
loop_
_entity.id
_entity.type
_entity.pdbx_description
1 polymer ?
#
loop_
_entity_poly.entity_id
_entity_poly.type
_entity_poly.pdbx_seq_one_letter_code
_entity_poly.pdbx_strand_id
1 'polypeptide(L)'
;NFEDEEEGRGYLENLHVEYSYQCFKEKDPDGCQRFADYLDAVRKDFAAAARVLRDNCEAHGHSESCYKLGAYQAIGKGGLDPDLKAAYNSFMKSCEKGGKKSVNACHNVGLLAHDGRVNDDKPDPVVARDYYTKACDGNFAPSCFNLSVIYLQGAPGVPKDMNHALKYSLKGCELGHIWACANASRMYKLGDGIEKNDAKAEDLKNRAKQLHKEQKEASSSLTFGE
;
A
#
# COMPACT_ATOMS: atom_id res chain seq x y z
N ASN A 1 20.71 -25.09 0.32
CA ASN A 1 21.96 -25.02 1.09
C ASN A 1 23.08 -25.07 0.08
N PHE A 2 23.75 -23.95 -0.15
CA PHE A 2 24.98 -23.93 -0.93
C PHE A 2 26.10 -24.50 -0.06
N GLU A 3 26.95 -25.32 -0.65
CA GLU A 3 28.07 -25.97 0.02
C GLU A 3 29.19 -24.97 0.32
N ASP A 4 29.31 -23.89 -0.48
CA ASP A 4 30.23 -22.77 -0.25
C ASP A 4 29.76 -21.44 -0.91
N GLU A 5 30.52 -20.36 -0.67
CA GLU A 5 30.25 -19.02 -1.22
C GLU A 5 30.45 -18.91 -2.74
N GLU A 6 31.23 -19.80 -3.36
CA GLU A 6 31.47 -19.81 -4.80
C GLU A 6 30.26 -20.39 -5.53
N GLU A 7 29.71 -21.48 -5.03
CA GLU A 7 28.46 -22.07 -5.53
C GLU A 7 27.30 -21.08 -5.39
N GLY A 8 27.21 -20.38 -4.25
CA GLY A 8 26.22 -19.32 -4.04
C GLY A 8 26.36 -18.17 -5.04
N ARG A 9 27.59 -17.74 -5.37
CA ARG A 9 27.84 -16.70 -6.38
C ARG A 9 27.48 -17.18 -7.79
N GLY A 10 27.89 -18.39 -8.16
CA GLY A 10 27.57 -18.98 -9.47
C GLY A 10 26.06 -19.10 -9.70
N TYR A 11 25.31 -19.51 -8.66
CA TYR A 11 23.84 -19.55 -8.73
C TYR A 11 23.24 -18.17 -8.99
N LEU A 12 23.70 -17.13 -8.27
CA LEU A 12 23.20 -15.76 -8.47
C LEU A 12 23.54 -15.22 -9.87
N GLU A 13 24.68 -15.60 -10.45
CA GLU A 13 25.03 -15.21 -11.82
C GLU A 13 24.14 -15.91 -12.86
N ASN A 14 23.83 -17.19 -12.66
CA ASN A 14 22.89 -17.91 -13.53
C ASN A 14 21.50 -17.28 -13.50
N LEU A 15 21.00 -16.87 -12.32
CA LEU A 15 19.74 -16.15 -12.20
C LEU A 15 19.74 -14.82 -12.96
N HIS A 16 20.86 -14.10 -12.97
CA HIS A 16 20.97 -12.87 -13.77
C HIS A 16 20.76 -13.16 -15.26
N VAL A 17 21.43 -14.19 -15.78
CA VAL A 17 21.32 -14.58 -17.19
C VAL A 17 19.89 -15.00 -17.52
N GLU A 18 19.29 -15.88 -16.70
CA GLU A 18 17.93 -16.37 -16.92
C GLU A 18 16.89 -15.23 -16.92
N TYR A 19 16.89 -14.41 -15.87
CA TYR A 19 15.89 -13.34 -15.73
C TYR A 19 16.07 -12.24 -16.79
N SER A 20 17.32 -11.91 -17.15
CA SER A 20 17.58 -10.95 -18.23
C SER A 20 17.13 -11.50 -19.60
N TYR A 21 17.32 -12.80 -19.85
CA TYR A 21 16.86 -13.45 -21.08
C TYR A 21 15.33 -13.45 -21.16
N GLN A 22 14.63 -13.86 -20.11
CA GLN A 22 13.17 -13.82 -20.03
C GLN A 22 12.65 -12.40 -20.28
N CYS A 23 13.26 -11.39 -19.66
CA CYS A 23 12.82 -10.01 -19.82
C CYS A 23 13.06 -9.47 -21.24
N PHE A 24 14.28 -9.59 -21.78
CA PHE A 24 14.64 -8.87 -23.00
C PHE A 24 14.47 -9.69 -24.29
N LYS A 25 14.57 -11.02 -24.23
CA LYS A 25 14.43 -11.89 -25.40
C LYS A 25 13.03 -12.46 -25.51
N GLU A 26 12.49 -12.99 -24.43
CA GLU A 26 11.14 -13.56 -24.42
C GLU A 26 10.06 -12.49 -24.23
N LYS A 27 10.44 -11.32 -23.72
CA LYS A 27 9.51 -10.22 -23.40
C LYS A 27 8.45 -10.66 -22.38
N ASP A 28 8.83 -11.55 -21.46
CA ASP A 28 7.99 -12.01 -20.37
C ASP A 28 7.88 -10.92 -19.29
N PRO A 29 6.69 -10.35 -19.03
CA PRO A 29 6.52 -9.33 -18.01
C PRO A 29 6.86 -9.81 -16.59
N ASP A 30 6.59 -11.07 -16.27
CA ASP A 30 6.94 -11.65 -14.97
C ASP A 30 8.47 -11.83 -14.85
N GLY A 31 9.11 -12.24 -15.95
CA GLY A 31 10.57 -12.29 -16.10
C GLY A 31 11.23 -10.92 -15.89
N CYS A 32 10.67 -9.86 -16.48
CA CYS A 32 11.13 -8.48 -16.24
C CYS A 32 10.98 -8.06 -14.78
N GLN A 33 9.87 -8.41 -14.12
CA GLN A 33 9.69 -8.12 -12.69
C GLN A 33 10.74 -8.86 -11.84
N ARG A 34 10.97 -10.17 -12.10
CA ARG A 34 12.02 -10.95 -11.41
C ARG A 34 13.41 -10.35 -11.63
N PHE A 35 13.71 -9.91 -12.86
CA PHE A 35 14.98 -9.29 -13.17
C PHE A 35 15.19 -7.97 -12.43
N ALA A 36 14.15 -7.11 -12.39
CA ALA A 36 14.20 -5.87 -11.63
C ALA A 36 14.35 -6.10 -10.12
N ASP A 37 13.71 -7.13 -9.57
CA ASP A 37 13.87 -7.52 -8.17
C ASP A 37 15.29 -8.03 -7.88
N TYR A 38 15.87 -8.83 -8.76
CA TYR A 38 17.26 -9.26 -8.67
C TYR A 38 18.24 -8.08 -8.71
N LEU A 39 18.05 -7.13 -9.64
CA LEU A 39 18.87 -5.93 -9.75
C LEU A 39 18.82 -5.07 -8.48
N ASP A 40 17.63 -4.88 -7.90
CA ASP A 40 17.45 -4.12 -6.65
C ASP A 40 18.00 -4.84 -5.42
N ALA A 41 17.58 -6.10 -5.21
CA ALA A 41 17.85 -6.80 -3.96
C ALA A 41 19.25 -7.42 -3.92
N VAL A 42 19.73 -7.98 -5.03
CA VAL A 42 20.98 -8.73 -5.10
C VAL A 42 22.12 -7.85 -5.60
N ARG A 43 21.98 -7.27 -6.80
CA ARG A 43 23.06 -6.47 -7.41
C ARG A 43 23.18 -5.06 -6.84
N LYS A 44 22.14 -4.57 -6.15
CA LYS A 44 22.02 -3.16 -5.70
C LYS A 44 22.18 -2.15 -6.84
N ASP A 45 21.93 -2.56 -8.08
CA ASP A 45 21.91 -1.69 -9.25
C ASP A 45 20.52 -1.08 -9.39
N PHE A 46 20.26 -0.08 -8.55
CA PHE A 46 18.96 0.59 -8.50
C PHE A 46 18.65 1.34 -9.80
N ALA A 47 19.66 1.81 -10.53
CA ALA A 47 19.47 2.53 -11.79
C ALA A 47 19.01 1.57 -12.90
N ALA A 48 19.63 0.40 -13.02
CA ALA A 48 19.16 -0.64 -13.93
C ALA A 48 17.77 -1.15 -13.53
N ALA A 49 17.54 -1.38 -12.24
CA ALA A 49 16.22 -1.79 -11.75
C ALA A 49 15.14 -0.77 -12.12
N ALA A 50 15.38 0.52 -11.90
CA ALA A 50 14.44 1.59 -12.27
C ALA A 50 14.09 1.59 -13.75
N ARG A 51 15.09 1.37 -14.64
CA ARG A 51 14.85 1.27 -16.09
C ARG A 51 13.95 0.09 -16.44
N VAL A 52 14.27 -1.11 -15.94
CA VAL A 52 13.47 -2.32 -16.21
C VAL A 52 12.03 -2.17 -15.66
N LEU A 53 11.88 -1.60 -14.47
CA LEU A 53 10.56 -1.33 -13.87
C LEU A 53 9.73 -0.37 -14.71
N ARG A 54 10.35 0.71 -15.20
CA ARG A 54 9.69 1.68 -16.09
C ARG A 54 9.25 1.01 -17.38
N ASP A 55 10.16 0.34 -18.07
CA ASP A 55 9.87 -0.28 -19.36
C ASP A 55 8.76 -1.33 -19.22
N ASN A 56 8.80 -2.16 -18.17
CA ASN A 56 7.77 -3.18 -17.92
C ASN A 56 6.40 -2.56 -17.52
N CYS A 57 6.42 -1.49 -16.72
CA CYS A 57 5.20 -0.76 -16.37
C CYS A 57 4.58 -0.07 -17.59
N GLU A 58 5.38 0.54 -18.46
CA GLU A 58 4.89 1.29 -19.63
C GLU A 58 4.44 0.37 -20.75
N ALA A 59 5.21 -0.69 -21.07
CA ALA A 59 4.90 -1.59 -22.16
C ALA A 59 3.80 -2.60 -21.83
N HIS A 60 3.77 -3.11 -20.60
CA HIS A 60 2.88 -4.22 -20.21
C HIS A 60 1.84 -3.84 -19.16
N GLY A 61 2.00 -2.67 -18.52
CA GLY A 61 1.17 -2.29 -17.38
C GLY A 61 1.34 -3.21 -16.19
N HIS A 62 2.48 -3.90 -16.06
CA HIS A 62 2.68 -4.91 -15.02
C HIS A 62 2.53 -4.29 -13.62
N SER A 63 1.58 -4.79 -12.82
CA SER A 63 1.13 -4.11 -11.60
C SER A 63 2.25 -3.94 -10.57
N GLU A 64 3.05 -4.96 -10.32
CA GLU A 64 4.14 -4.94 -9.34
C GLU A 64 5.27 -4.01 -9.80
N SER A 65 5.58 -3.99 -11.11
CA SER A 65 6.59 -3.10 -11.66
C SER A 65 6.13 -1.65 -11.55
N CYS A 66 4.89 -1.36 -11.90
CA CYS A 66 4.30 -0.03 -11.72
C CYS A 66 4.28 0.40 -10.25
N TYR A 67 3.91 -0.50 -9.33
CA TYR A 67 3.94 -0.21 -7.90
C TYR A 67 5.37 0.12 -7.41
N LYS A 68 6.34 -0.72 -7.76
CA LYS A 68 7.73 -0.53 -7.32
C LYS A 68 8.39 0.68 -7.96
N LEU A 69 8.08 0.97 -9.23
CA LEU A 69 8.46 2.20 -9.91
C LEU A 69 7.88 3.42 -9.21
N GLY A 70 6.59 3.39 -8.85
CA GLY A 70 5.95 4.48 -8.11
C GLY A 70 6.63 4.75 -6.77
N ALA A 71 7.03 3.70 -6.05
CA ALA A 71 7.81 3.83 -4.82
C ALA A 71 9.20 4.45 -5.08
N TYR A 72 9.88 4.07 -6.16
CA TYR A 72 11.16 4.66 -6.57
C TYR A 72 11.03 6.15 -6.90
N GLN A 73 10.01 6.51 -7.67
CA GLN A 73 9.70 7.89 -8.05
C GLN A 73 9.37 8.74 -6.82
N ALA A 74 8.61 8.19 -5.85
CA ALA A 74 8.22 8.95 -4.67
C ALA A 74 9.41 9.37 -3.79
N ILE A 75 10.48 8.58 -3.75
CA ILE A 75 11.65 8.84 -2.88
C ILE A 75 12.93 9.20 -3.66
N GLY A 76 12.88 9.24 -4.99
CA GLY A 76 14.06 9.47 -5.84
C GLY A 76 15.10 8.35 -5.81
N LYS A 77 14.67 7.08 -5.78
CA LYS A 77 15.59 5.93 -5.81
C LYS A 77 15.99 5.58 -7.25
N GLY A 78 17.20 5.07 -7.45
CA GLY A 78 17.64 4.53 -8.74
C GLY A 78 18.05 5.60 -9.76
N GLY A 79 18.57 6.74 -9.30
CA GLY A 79 18.96 7.86 -10.17
C GLY A 79 17.77 8.65 -10.71
N LEU A 80 16.60 8.49 -10.09
CA LEU A 80 15.43 9.32 -10.34
C LEU A 80 15.42 10.49 -9.35
N ASP A 81 14.95 11.65 -9.78
CA ASP A 81 14.57 12.71 -8.85
C ASP A 81 13.22 12.35 -8.18
N PRO A 82 13.00 12.74 -6.91
CA PRO A 82 11.70 12.56 -6.27
C PRO A 82 10.57 13.28 -7.04
N ASP A 83 9.58 12.52 -7.48
CA ASP A 83 8.42 13.03 -8.23
C ASP A 83 7.15 12.29 -7.79
N LEU A 84 6.33 12.97 -6.99
CA LEU A 84 5.06 12.43 -6.50
C LEU A 84 3.99 12.35 -7.59
N LYS A 85 4.02 13.22 -8.62
CA LYS A 85 3.06 13.17 -9.73
C LYS A 85 3.35 11.94 -10.59
N ALA A 86 4.62 11.66 -10.88
CA ALA A 86 5.02 10.42 -11.55
C ALA A 86 4.67 9.18 -10.71
N ALA A 87 4.96 9.21 -9.40
CA ALA A 87 4.62 8.12 -8.49
C ALA A 87 3.11 7.83 -8.46
N TYR A 88 2.30 8.89 -8.37
CA TYR A 88 0.84 8.81 -8.42
C TYR A 88 0.34 8.11 -9.68
N ASN A 89 0.86 8.49 -10.85
CA ASN A 89 0.51 7.86 -12.13
C ASN A 89 0.88 6.38 -12.17
N SER A 90 2.06 6.02 -11.67
CA SER A 90 2.52 4.63 -11.56
C SER A 90 1.64 3.81 -10.60
N PHE A 91 1.27 4.37 -9.45
CA PHE A 91 0.34 3.71 -8.51
C PHE A 91 -1.06 3.55 -9.09
N MET A 92 -1.58 4.54 -9.84
CA MET A 92 -2.85 4.40 -10.54
C MET A 92 -2.82 3.23 -11.52
N LYS A 93 -1.79 3.15 -12.37
CA LYS A 93 -1.62 2.02 -13.31
C LYS A 93 -1.59 0.67 -12.60
N SER A 94 -0.85 0.58 -11.48
CA SER A 94 -0.79 -0.65 -10.67
C SER A 94 -2.14 -1.02 -10.04
N CYS A 95 -2.87 -0.03 -9.51
CA CYS A 95 -4.18 -0.22 -8.93
C CYS A 95 -5.17 -0.76 -9.98
N GLU A 96 -5.27 -0.11 -11.15
CA GLU A 96 -6.25 -0.48 -12.18
C GLU A 96 -5.93 -1.80 -12.90
N LYS A 97 -4.64 -2.17 -13.04
CA LYS A 97 -4.28 -3.45 -13.68
C LYS A 97 -4.76 -4.67 -12.87
N GLY A 98 -4.82 -4.55 -11.54
CA GLY A 98 -4.94 -5.70 -10.65
C GLY A 98 -3.60 -6.43 -10.48
N GLY A 99 -3.42 -7.14 -9.37
CA GLY A 99 -2.16 -7.79 -9.01
C GLY A 99 -1.96 -7.86 -7.50
N LYS A 100 -0.87 -8.48 -7.04
CA LYS A 100 -0.59 -8.65 -5.60
C LYS A 100 -0.36 -7.31 -4.91
N LYS A 101 0.13 -6.31 -5.64
CA LYS A 101 0.37 -4.94 -5.13
C LYS A 101 -0.71 -3.93 -5.50
N SER A 102 -1.74 -4.31 -6.26
CA SER A 102 -2.80 -3.41 -6.68
C SER A 102 -3.52 -2.76 -5.48
N VAL A 103 -3.85 -3.53 -4.44
CA VAL A 103 -4.51 -3.02 -3.23
C VAL A 103 -3.66 -1.95 -2.52
N ASN A 104 -2.35 -2.21 -2.36
CA ASN A 104 -1.41 -1.22 -1.80
C ASN A 104 -1.28 0.00 -2.71
N ALA A 105 -1.28 -0.19 -4.02
CA ALA A 105 -1.22 0.90 -4.99
C ALA A 105 -2.46 1.80 -4.89
N CYS A 106 -3.67 1.21 -4.82
CA CYS A 106 -4.90 1.95 -4.62
C CYS A 106 -4.86 2.77 -3.31
N HIS A 107 -4.31 2.21 -2.23
CA HIS A 107 -4.09 2.96 -1.00
C HIS A 107 -3.18 4.18 -1.21
N ASN A 108 -2.05 4.01 -1.91
CA ASN A 108 -1.10 5.11 -2.17
C ASN A 108 -1.70 6.19 -3.07
N VAL A 109 -2.54 5.83 -4.05
CA VAL A 109 -3.30 6.80 -4.84
C VAL A 109 -4.24 7.59 -3.94
N GLY A 110 -4.98 6.90 -3.06
CA GLY A 110 -5.87 7.54 -2.10
C GLY A 110 -5.14 8.49 -1.15
N LEU A 111 -3.94 8.10 -0.67
CA LEU A 111 -3.10 8.90 0.21
C LEU A 111 -2.63 10.18 -0.46
N LEU A 112 -2.06 10.07 -1.66
CA LEU A 112 -1.54 11.22 -2.41
C LEU A 112 -2.66 12.15 -2.89
N ALA A 113 -3.83 11.61 -3.26
CA ALA A 113 -4.99 12.44 -3.58
C ALA A 113 -5.51 13.17 -2.33
N HIS A 114 -5.52 12.50 -1.18
CA HIS A 114 -5.97 13.08 0.08
C HIS A 114 -5.03 14.16 0.62
N ASP A 115 -3.72 13.99 0.46
CA ASP A 115 -2.74 15.00 0.91
C ASP A 115 -2.67 16.22 -0.01
N GLY A 116 -3.05 16.07 -1.29
CA GLY A 116 -3.09 17.14 -2.28
C GLY A 116 -1.75 17.50 -2.91
N ARG A 117 -0.63 16.87 -2.51
CA ARG A 117 0.73 17.18 -2.97
C ARG A 117 0.95 16.87 -4.46
N VAL A 118 0.09 16.00 -5.02
CA VAL A 118 0.08 15.68 -6.46
C VAL A 118 -0.75 16.65 -7.29
N ASN A 119 -1.46 17.58 -6.64
CA ASN A 119 -2.37 18.54 -7.23
C ASN A 119 -2.15 19.95 -6.64
N ASP A 120 -0.89 20.39 -6.58
CA ASP A 120 -0.48 21.74 -6.14
C ASP A 120 -1.06 22.13 -4.76
N ASP A 121 -0.93 21.20 -3.80
CA ASP A 121 -1.45 21.28 -2.43
C ASP A 121 -2.97 21.44 -2.34
N LYS A 122 -3.70 20.92 -3.34
CA LYS A 122 -5.16 20.85 -3.36
C LYS A 122 -5.63 19.39 -3.25
N PRO A 123 -6.02 18.95 -2.04
CA PRO A 123 -6.62 17.64 -1.85
C PRO A 123 -7.78 17.38 -2.81
N ASP A 124 -7.90 16.13 -3.26
CA ASP A 124 -9.07 15.60 -3.97
C ASP A 124 -9.74 14.51 -3.12
N PRO A 125 -10.71 14.89 -2.27
CA PRO A 125 -11.39 13.95 -1.38
C PRO A 125 -12.24 12.92 -2.12
N VAL A 126 -12.72 13.25 -3.32
CA VAL A 126 -13.56 12.37 -4.15
C VAL A 126 -12.70 11.22 -4.67
N VAL A 127 -11.54 11.55 -5.26
CA VAL A 127 -10.56 10.55 -5.69
C VAL A 127 -10.03 9.75 -4.50
N ALA A 128 -9.70 10.42 -3.38
CA ALA A 128 -9.24 9.72 -2.17
C ALA A 128 -10.28 8.69 -1.68
N ARG A 129 -11.55 9.08 -1.58
CA ARG A 129 -12.66 8.20 -1.20
C ARG A 129 -12.74 6.98 -2.13
N ASP A 130 -12.68 7.19 -3.44
CA ASP A 130 -12.85 6.10 -4.41
C ASP A 130 -11.71 5.09 -4.35
N TYR A 131 -10.47 5.56 -4.28
CA TYR A 131 -9.30 4.68 -4.20
C TYR A 131 -9.12 4.02 -2.83
N TYR A 132 -9.47 4.70 -1.74
CA TYR A 132 -9.58 4.05 -0.43
C TYR A 132 -10.69 3.00 -0.39
N THR A 133 -11.80 3.21 -1.11
CA THR A 133 -12.86 2.20 -1.23
C THR A 133 -12.32 0.94 -1.90
N LYS A 134 -11.66 1.07 -3.07
CA LYS A 134 -11.02 -0.07 -3.76
C LYS A 134 -10.04 -0.82 -2.84
N ALA A 135 -9.18 -0.11 -2.13
CA ALA A 135 -8.21 -0.72 -1.23
C ALA A 135 -8.86 -1.37 0.02
N CYS A 136 -9.87 -0.74 0.61
CA CYS A 136 -10.61 -1.30 1.74
C CYS A 136 -11.40 -2.56 1.31
N ASP A 137 -11.96 -2.59 0.11
CA ASP A 137 -12.60 -3.77 -0.47
C ASP A 137 -11.62 -4.90 -0.76
N GLY A 138 -10.37 -4.55 -1.05
CA GLY A 138 -9.22 -5.46 -1.03
C GLY A 138 -8.67 -5.81 0.35
N ASN A 139 -9.42 -5.54 1.43
CA ASN A 139 -9.05 -5.82 2.83
C ASN A 139 -7.80 -5.08 3.35
N PHE A 140 -7.50 -3.89 2.81
CA PHE A 140 -6.46 -3.04 3.36
C PHE A 140 -6.97 -2.20 4.53
N ALA A 141 -6.70 -2.67 5.76
CA ALA A 141 -7.22 -2.07 6.99
C ALA A 141 -6.99 -0.55 7.11
N PRO A 142 -5.79 0.00 6.76
CA PRO A 142 -5.55 1.45 6.79
C PRO A 142 -6.48 2.24 5.87
N SER A 143 -6.83 1.70 4.69
CA SER A 143 -7.78 2.37 3.79
C SER A 143 -9.20 2.39 4.34
N CYS A 144 -9.64 1.31 5.01
CA CYS A 144 -10.93 1.31 5.68
C CYS A 144 -11.00 2.37 6.78
N PHE A 145 -9.91 2.54 7.55
CA PHE A 145 -9.80 3.62 8.52
C PHE A 145 -9.82 5.01 7.87
N ASN A 146 -9.02 5.26 6.84
CA ASN A 146 -8.99 6.57 6.18
C ASN A 146 -10.35 6.92 5.55
N LEU A 147 -11.03 5.95 4.96
CA LEU A 147 -12.37 6.12 4.42
C LEU A 147 -13.38 6.46 5.53
N SER A 148 -13.25 5.82 6.70
CA SER A 148 -14.11 6.15 7.83
C SER A 148 -13.91 7.56 8.35
N VAL A 149 -12.66 8.04 8.36
CA VAL A 149 -12.32 9.43 8.73
C VAL A 149 -12.91 10.42 7.72
N ILE A 150 -12.80 10.16 6.41
CA ILE A 150 -13.38 11.03 5.37
C ILE A 150 -14.90 11.19 5.59
N TYR A 151 -15.63 10.10 5.81
CA TYR A 151 -17.08 10.19 6.04
C TYR A 151 -17.44 10.77 7.42
N LEU A 152 -16.60 10.57 8.43
CA LEU A 152 -16.83 11.12 9.79
C LEU A 152 -16.74 12.64 9.80
N GLN A 153 -15.80 13.20 9.04
CA GLN A 153 -15.55 14.64 8.97
C GLN A 153 -16.37 15.31 7.86
N GLY A 154 -16.60 14.60 6.75
CA GLY A 154 -17.02 15.19 5.49
C GLY A 154 -15.89 15.99 4.82
N ALA A 155 -16.02 16.20 3.51
CA ALA A 155 -15.09 16.96 2.69
C ALA A 155 -15.83 17.51 1.45
N PRO A 156 -15.26 18.49 0.71
CA PRO A 156 -15.81 18.89 -0.58
C PRO A 156 -16.06 17.67 -1.50
N GLY A 157 -17.31 17.50 -1.95
CA GLY A 157 -17.72 16.35 -2.78
C GLY A 157 -17.94 15.02 -2.04
N VAL A 158 -17.70 14.96 -0.72
CA VAL A 158 -17.96 13.79 0.14
C VAL A 158 -18.66 14.25 1.43
N PRO A 159 -20.00 14.30 1.46
CA PRO A 159 -20.73 14.75 2.64
C PRO A 159 -20.43 13.90 3.88
N LYS A 160 -20.54 14.51 5.08
CA LYS A 160 -20.49 13.77 6.34
C LYS A 160 -21.59 12.69 6.34
N ASP A 161 -21.21 11.45 6.62
CA ASP A 161 -22.13 10.31 6.69
C ASP A 161 -21.69 9.34 7.79
N MET A 162 -22.43 9.36 8.89
CA MET A 162 -22.10 8.58 10.08
C MET A 162 -22.34 7.08 9.89
N ASN A 163 -23.23 6.67 8.99
CA ASN A 163 -23.45 5.25 8.69
C ASN A 163 -22.27 4.67 7.90
N HIS A 164 -21.80 5.39 6.87
CA HIS A 164 -20.61 4.99 6.12
C HIS A 164 -19.36 5.04 7.01
N ALA A 165 -19.19 6.08 7.81
CA ALA A 165 -18.09 6.17 8.77
C ALA A 165 -18.08 4.98 9.74
N LEU A 166 -19.25 4.56 10.25
CA LEU A 166 -19.34 3.44 11.18
C LEU A 166 -19.02 2.11 10.47
N LYS A 167 -19.62 1.90 9.28
CA LYS A 167 -19.38 0.71 8.44
C LYS A 167 -17.89 0.50 8.19
N TYR A 168 -17.18 1.51 7.72
CA TYR A 168 -15.77 1.38 7.39
C TYR A 168 -14.86 1.33 8.64
N SER A 169 -15.24 1.99 9.74
CA SER A 169 -14.54 1.85 11.02
C SER A 169 -14.64 0.42 11.57
N LEU A 170 -15.82 -0.20 11.48
CA LEU A 170 -16.04 -1.59 11.90
C LEU A 170 -15.25 -2.57 11.03
N LYS A 171 -15.30 -2.43 9.69
CA LYS A 171 -14.49 -3.25 8.78
C LYS A 171 -12.98 -3.10 9.04
N GLY A 172 -12.50 -1.88 9.23
CA GLY A 172 -11.10 -1.64 9.60
C GLY A 172 -10.72 -2.29 10.94
N CYS A 173 -11.63 -2.28 11.91
CA CYS A 173 -11.44 -2.91 13.22
C CYS A 173 -11.37 -4.45 13.12
N GLU A 174 -12.25 -5.04 12.32
CA GLU A 174 -12.24 -6.49 12.02
C GLU A 174 -10.91 -6.90 11.38
N LEU A 175 -10.37 -6.07 10.48
CA LEU A 175 -9.06 -6.24 9.85
C LEU A 175 -7.87 -5.90 10.78
N GLY A 176 -8.11 -5.62 12.06
CA GLY A 176 -7.07 -5.40 13.06
C GLY A 176 -6.53 -3.97 13.16
N HIS A 177 -7.15 -2.98 12.51
CA HIS A 177 -6.72 -1.59 12.62
C HIS A 177 -7.18 -0.96 13.94
N ILE A 178 -6.23 -0.74 14.86
CA ILE A 178 -6.47 -0.21 16.22
C ILE A 178 -7.31 1.07 16.21
N TRP A 179 -6.94 2.04 15.37
CA TRP A 179 -7.63 3.33 15.32
C TRP A 179 -9.03 3.23 14.69
N ALA A 180 -9.29 2.22 13.88
CA ALA A 180 -10.63 1.99 13.33
C ALA A 180 -11.56 1.47 14.43
N CYS A 181 -11.08 0.56 15.29
CA CYS A 181 -11.79 0.13 16.49
C CYS A 181 -12.09 1.31 17.44
N ALA A 182 -11.09 2.16 17.68
CA ALA A 182 -11.25 3.34 18.52
C ALA A 182 -12.29 4.33 17.95
N ASN A 183 -12.29 4.56 16.64
CA ASN A 183 -13.29 5.39 15.97
C ASN A 183 -14.70 4.81 16.12
N ALA A 184 -14.89 3.52 15.81
CA ALA A 184 -16.19 2.87 15.96
C ALA A 184 -16.68 2.89 17.42
N SER A 185 -15.79 2.67 18.38
CA SER A 185 -16.09 2.78 19.81
C SER A 185 -16.60 4.17 20.17
N ARG A 186 -15.87 5.22 19.75
CA ARG A 186 -16.25 6.61 20.00
C ARG A 186 -17.58 6.97 19.34
N MET A 187 -17.84 6.50 18.13
CA MET A 187 -19.11 6.72 17.43
C MET A 187 -20.29 6.14 18.21
N TYR A 188 -20.22 4.86 18.61
CA TYR A 188 -21.27 4.24 19.44
C TYR A 188 -21.41 4.91 20.81
N LYS A 189 -20.32 5.41 21.40
CA LYS A 189 -20.38 6.11 22.68
C LYS A 189 -21.13 7.44 22.59
N LEU A 190 -20.93 8.18 21.51
CA LEU A 190 -21.51 9.50 21.31
C LEU A 190 -22.93 9.46 20.74
N GLY A 191 -23.21 8.53 19.82
CA GLY A 191 -24.50 8.46 19.13
C GLY A 191 -24.79 9.65 18.20
N ASP A 192 -23.76 10.34 17.69
CA ASP A 192 -23.94 11.43 16.71
C ASP A 192 -24.26 10.83 15.33
N GLY A 193 -25.51 10.91 14.90
CA GLY A 193 -25.98 10.40 13.60
C GLY A 193 -26.11 8.87 13.48
N ILE A 194 -25.84 8.13 14.56
CA ILE A 194 -26.10 6.68 14.70
C ILE A 194 -26.64 6.39 16.10
N GLU A 195 -27.27 5.24 16.31
CA GLU A 195 -27.81 4.88 17.62
C GLU A 195 -26.68 4.67 18.66
N LYS A 196 -26.75 5.40 19.77
CA LYS A 196 -25.82 5.24 20.89
C LYS A 196 -25.89 3.82 21.44
N ASN A 197 -24.74 3.18 21.66
CA ASN A 197 -24.66 1.85 22.24
C ASN A 197 -23.41 1.70 23.11
N ASP A 198 -23.57 1.86 24.43
CA ASP A 198 -22.45 1.83 25.37
C ASP A 198 -21.77 0.45 25.46
N ALA A 199 -22.50 -0.64 25.26
CA ALA A 199 -21.94 -2.00 25.26
C ALA A 199 -21.01 -2.22 24.07
N LYS A 200 -21.48 -1.94 22.84
CA LYS A 200 -20.65 -2.01 21.62
C LYS A 200 -19.44 -1.07 21.71
N ALA A 201 -19.62 0.11 22.29
CA ALA A 201 -18.53 1.06 22.49
C ALA A 201 -17.43 0.46 23.38
N GLU A 202 -17.81 -0.20 24.49
CA GLU A 202 -16.86 -0.84 25.41
C GLU A 202 -16.15 -2.03 24.74
N ASP A 203 -16.87 -2.87 24.01
CA ASP A 203 -16.31 -4.02 23.30
C ASP A 203 -15.25 -3.59 22.28
N LEU A 204 -15.55 -2.60 21.46
CA LEU A 204 -14.62 -2.06 20.45
C LEU A 204 -13.41 -1.37 21.09
N LYS A 205 -13.60 -0.70 22.24
CA LYS A 205 -12.50 -0.12 23.01
C LYS A 205 -11.57 -1.21 23.54
N ASN A 206 -12.12 -2.31 24.05
CA ASN A 206 -11.34 -3.43 24.54
C ASN A 206 -10.63 -4.17 23.40
N ARG A 207 -11.28 -4.32 22.24
CA ARG A 207 -10.63 -4.83 21.02
C ARG A 207 -9.45 -3.95 20.59
N ALA A 208 -9.59 -2.63 20.59
CA ALA A 208 -8.50 -1.71 20.28
C ALA A 208 -7.30 -1.89 21.23
N LYS A 209 -7.56 -2.02 22.53
CA LYS A 209 -6.51 -2.29 23.54
C LYS A 209 -5.82 -3.63 23.32
N GLN A 210 -6.59 -4.67 23.00
CA GLN A 210 -6.06 -5.99 22.69
C GLN A 210 -5.13 -5.95 21.47
N LEU A 211 -5.59 -5.38 20.36
CA LEU A 211 -4.79 -5.23 19.13
C LEU A 211 -3.50 -4.44 19.39
N HIS A 212 -3.58 -3.38 20.20
CA HIS A 212 -2.40 -2.61 20.57
C HIS A 212 -1.39 -3.43 21.38
N LYS A 213 -1.86 -4.27 22.31
CA LYS A 213 -1.01 -5.19 23.08
C LYS A 213 -0.36 -6.22 22.15
N GLU A 214 -1.14 -6.87 21.27
CA GLU A 214 -0.66 -7.84 20.29
C GLU A 214 0.42 -7.25 19.37
N GLN A 215 0.22 -6.02 18.88
CA GLN A 215 1.21 -5.32 18.05
C GLN A 215 2.50 -4.99 18.82
N LYS A 216 2.38 -4.60 20.08
CA LYS A 216 3.54 -4.32 20.94
C LYS A 216 4.33 -5.61 21.24
N GLU A 217 3.64 -6.70 21.52
CA GLU A 217 4.27 -8.00 21.75
C GLU A 217 4.99 -8.51 20.50
N ALA A 218 4.33 -8.44 19.33
CA ALA A 218 4.92 -8.81 18.05
C ALA A 218 6.14 -7.95 17.67
N SER A 219 6.16 -6.67 18.01
CA SER A 219 7.33 -5.81 17.78
C SER A 219 8.46 -6.07 18.76
N SER A 220 8.15 -6.47 20.00
CA SER A 220 9.16 -6.82 21.01
C SER A 220 9.78 -8.21 20.82
N SER A 221 9.06 -9.15 20.19
CA SER A 221 9.59 -10.49 19.89
C SER A 221 10.49 -10.53 18.65
N LEU A 222 10.51 -9.46 17.85
CA LEU A 222 11.44 -9.26 16.74
C LEU A 222 12.76 -8.68 17.23
N THR A 223 13.48 -9.39 18.10
CA THR A 223 14.90 -9.12 18.34
C THR A 223 15.72 -9.80 17.25
N PHE A 224 16.27 -9.03 16.32
CA PHE A 224 17.31 -9.56 15.42
C PHE A 224 18.59 -9.72 16.24
N GLY A 225 19.18 -10.91 16.20
CA GLY A 225 20.38 -11.26 16.97
C GLY A 225 21.53 -10.27 16.75
N GLU A 226 22.20 -9.97 17.86
CA GLU A 226 23.47 -9.24 17.94
C GLU A 226 24.58 -9.92 17.12
#